data_AF-A0A3N0C907-F1
#
_entry.id   AF-A0A3N0C907-F1
#
_cell.length_a   1.000
_cell.length_b   1.000
_cell.length_c   1.000
_cell.angle_alpha   90.00
_cell.angle_beta   90.00
_cell.angle_gamma   90.00
#
_symmetry.space_group_name_H-M   'P 1'
#
loop_
_entity.id
_entity.type
_entity.pdbx_description
1 polymer ?
#
loop_
_entity_poly.entity_id
_entity_poly.type
_entity_poly.pdbx_seq_one_letter_code
_entity_poly.pdbx_strand_id
1 'polypeptide(L)'
;MDNELRQTIERLEAEIEALKSDRIPTVDRASKRRDRRQIVAGLALFVVAVMVGGTVSASALSGINTVDSGDIKNGQVKSADIGTEQVYGNDIKNGAVASADVADNSLTGTDIKESALSIPGSAIIDNAITGARVADGSLTGADLGAGTVTSSELGTITTRNGTATVITGNSNTAYALCLSGETAIGGGFQNNAYGGLHAAASHMMVGANGWQATAYNASQNATGITAYVYCLAP
;
A
#
# COMPACT_ATOMS: atom_id res chain seq x y z
N MET A 1 121.31 35.65 19.35
CA MET A 1 120.01 35.19 19.87
C MET A 1 118.88 35.31 18.84
N ASP A 2 119.12 35.90 17.65
CA ASP A 2 118.05 36.20 16.68
C ASP A 2 117.89 35.13 15.56
N ASN A 3 118.86 34.22 15.40
CA ASN A 3 118.87 33.25 14.30
C ASN A 3 118.20 31.91 14.67
N GLU A 4 118.37 31.43 15.92
CA GLU A 4 117.72 30.20 16.39
C GLU A 4 116.19 30.36 16.53
N LEU A 5 115.72 31.54 16.94
CA LEU A 5 114.29 31.82 17.05
C LEU A 5 113.62 31.84 15.67
N ARG A 6 114.29 32.38 14.65
CA ARG A 6 113.80 32.36 13.27
C ARG A 6 113.73 30.95 12.70
N GLN A 7 114.77 30.14 12.92
CA GLN A 7 114.77 28.74 12.47
C GLN A 7 113.68 27.89 13.14
N THR A 8 113.37 28.15 14.40
CA THR A 8 112.29 27.43 15.11
C THR A 8 110.90 27.85 14.64
N ILE A 9 110.69 29.13 14.33
CA ILE A 9 109.43 29.61 13.76
C ILE A 9 109.20 29.02 12.37
N GLU A 10 110.19 29.08 11.47
CA GLU A 10 110.06 28.51 10.12
C GLU A 10 109.78 27.00 10.16
N ARG A 11 110.38 26.28 11.12
CA ARG A 11 110.12 24.85 11.31
C ARG A 11 108.71 24.56 11.80
N LEU A 12 108.19 25.34 12.75
CA LEU A 12 106.82 25.18 13.26
C LEU A 12 105.77 25.57 12.21
N GLU A 13 106.02 26.60 11.42
CA GLU A 13 105.15 26.98 10.31
C GLU A 13 105.09 25.87 9.25
N ALA A 14 106.22 25.24 8.92
CA ALA A 14 106.25 24.10 8.00
C ALA A 14 105.48 22.88 8.54
N GLU A 15 105.59 22.56 9.84
CA GLU A 15 104.81 21.48 10.46
C GLU A 15 103.31 21.77 10.50
N ILE A 16 102.92 23.02 10.77
CA ILE A 16 101.52 23.43 10.77
C ILE A 16 100.94 23.36 9.35
N GLU A 17 101.68 23.79 8.33
CA GLU A 17 101.26 23.72 6.92
C GLU A 17 101.07 22.26 6.48
N ALA A 18 102.00 21.37 6.88
CA ALA A 18 101.90 19.94 6.63
C ALA A 18 100.68 19.30 7.31
N LEU A 19 100.42 19.64 8.58
CA LEU A 19 99.26 19.14 9.33
C LEU A 19 97.93 19.66 8.77
N LYS A 20 97.87 20.91 8.30
CA LYS A 20 96.68 21.45 7.62
C LYS A 20 96.42 20.74 6.30
N SER A 21 97.47 20.53 5.50
CA SER A 21 97.38 19.86 4.20
C SER A 21 96.85 18.42 4.31
N ASP A 22 97.23 17.69 5.37
CA ASP A 22 96.83 16.29 5.54
C ASP A 22 95.43 16.13 6.19
N ARG A 23 95.03 17.07 7.06
CA ARG A 23 93.76 17.00 7.80
C ARG A 23 92.55 17.51 7.01
N ILE A 24 92.73 18.48 6.12
CA ILE A 24 91.64 19.06 5.32
C ILE A 24 91.01 18.04 4.33
N PRO A 25 91.77 17.30 3.50
CA PRO A 25 91.18 16.38 2.52
C PRO A 25 90.61 15.11 3.15
N THR A 26 91.08 14.69 4.32
CA THR A 26 90.64 13.46 4.99
C THR A 26 89.29 13.65 5.71
N VAL A 27 89.10 14.79 6.38
CA VAL A 27 87.83 15.11 7.07
C VAL A 27 86.70 15.38 6.08
N ASP A 28 86.98 16.13 5.01
CA ASP A 28 85.97 16.52 4.01
C ASP A 28 85.48 15.34 3.16
N ARG A 29 86.35 14.34 2.92
CA ARG A 29 85.96 13.08 2.27
C ARG A 29 85.14 12.16 3.19
N ALA A 30 85.36 12.23 4.50
CA ALA A 30 84.66 11.39 5.47
C ALA A 30 83.24 11.89 5.78
N SER A 31 83.05 13.21 5.96
CA SER A 31 81.73 13.82 6.18
C SER A 31 80.82 13.66 4.96
N LYS A 32 81.31 14.02 3.77
CA LYS A 32 80.55 14.00 2.51
C LYS A 32 80.12 12.59 2.08
N ARG A 33 80.87 11.56 2.46
CA ARG A 33 80.50 10.15 2.22
C ARG A 33 79.43 9.65 3.17
N ARG A 34 79.42 10.11 4.42
CA ARG A 34 78.43 9.69 5.43
C ARG A 34 77.05 10.25 5.09
N ASP A 35 76.98 11.51 4.67
CA ASP A 35 75.72 12.15 4.27
C ASP A 35 75.14 11.55 2.99
N ARG A 36 75.97 11.36 1.94
CA ARG A 36 75.48 10.74 0.70
C ARG A 36 74.98 9.31 0.91
N ARG A 37 75.64 8.52 1.76
CA ARG A 37 75.20 7.14 2.03
C ARG A 37 73.91 7.10 2.82
N GLN A 38 73.75 7.96 3.83
CA GLN A 38 72.51 8.03 4.61
C GLN A 38 71.35 8.61 3.80
N ILE A 39 71.61 9.62 2.96
CA ILE A 39 70.61 10.17 2.04
C ILE A 39 70.20 9.12 1.01
N VAL A 40 71.14 8.42 0.38
CA VAL A 40 70.84 7.37 -0.61
C VAL A 40 70.13 6.18 0.03
N ALA A 41 70.54 5.76 1.24
CA ALA A 41 69.87 4.69 1.97
C ALA A 41 68.44 5.09 2.39
N GLY A 42 68.23 6.33 2.84
CA GLY A 42 66.91 6.87 3.17
C GLY A 42 66.01 7.00 1.94
N LEU A 43 66.56 7.47 0.81
CA LEU A 43 65.84 7.57 -0.45
C LEU A 43 65.49 6.18 -1.00
N ALA A 44 66.42 5.22 -0.91
CA ALA A 44 66.18 3.84 -1.31
C ALA A 44 65.11 3.17 -0.44
N LEU A 45 65.14 3.40 0.88
CA LEU A 45 64.09 2.91 1.78
C LEU A 45 62.74 3.54 1.46
N PHE A 46 62.69 4.85 1.16
CA PHE A 46 61.46 5.53 0.76
C PHE A 46 60.91 4.99 -0.57
N VAL A 47 61.77 4.80 -1.57
CA VAL A 47 61.37 4.22 -2.86
C VAL A 47 60.90 2.78 -2.70
N VAL A 48 61.58 1.95 -1.91
CA VAL A 48 61.15 0.58 -1.64
C VAL A 48 59.85 0.55 -0.82
N ALA A 49 59.66 1.46 0.13
CA ALA A 49 58.40 1.55 0.88
C ALA A 49 57.22 1.94 -0.02
N VAL A 50 57.43 2.85 -0.97
CA VAL A 50 56.41 3.24 -1.96
C VAL A 50 56.12 2.10 -2.97
N MET A 51 57.13 1.33 -3.35
CA MET A 51 57.02 0.28 -4.37
C MET A 51 56.59 -1.09 -3.82
N VAL A 52 56.93 -1.41 -2.56
CA VAL A 52 56.67 -2.72 -1.93
C VAL A 52 55.56 -2.64 -0.87
N GLY A 53 55.42 -1.48 -0.21
CA GLY A 53 54.23 -1.15 0.55
C GLY A 53 53.16 -0.75 -0.45
N GLY A 54 52.56 -1.76 -1.08
CA GLY A 54 51.53 -1.60 -2.09
C GLY A 54 50.66 -0.41 -1.73
N THR A 55 50.73 0.62 -2.57
CA THR A 55 49.70 1.64 -2.57
C THR A 55 48.42 0.86 -2.73
N VAL A 56 47.69 0.67 -1.63
CA VAL A 56 46.24 0.57 -1.69
C VAL A 56 45.83 1.91 -2.25
N SER A 57 45.91 2.01 -3.57
CA SER A 57 45.23 3.02 -4.33
C SER A 57 43.76 2.75 -4.03
N ALA A 58 43.27 3.30 -2.93
CA ALA A 58 41.90 3.74 -2.87
C ALA A 58 41.84 4.83 -3.93
N SER A 59 41.63 4.41 -5.18
CA SER A 59 41.20 5.31 -6.22
C SER A 59 39.96 5.98 -5.66
N ALA A 60 40.09 7.25 -5.27
CA ALA A 60 38.95 8.06 -4.89
C ALA A 60 37.94 7.96 -6.03
N LEU A 61 36.65 7.79 -5.69
CA LEU A 61 35.58 7.75 -6.68
C LEU A 61 35.73 8.95 -7.61
N SER A 62 35.63 8.73 -8.92
CA SER A 62 35.81 9.79 -9.90
C SER A 62 34.58 10.71 -9.91
N GLY A 63 34.50 11.66 -9.00
CA GLY A 63 33.46 12.69 -8.99
C GLY A 63 33.13 13.26 -7.61
N ILE A 64 32.24 14.24 -7.60
CA ILE A 64 31.65 14.82 -6.38
C ILE A 64 30.22 14.29 -6.29
N ASN A 65 29.85 13.66 -5.18
CA ASN A 65 28.53 13.05 -4.96
C ASN A 65 28.16 11.94 -5.95
N THR A 66 29.14 11.19 -6.45
CA THR A 66 28.91 10.09 -7.40
C THR A 66 29.38 8.77 -6.82
N VAL A 67 28.51 7.77 -6.91
CA VAL A 67 28.82 6.35 -6.68
C VAL A 67 28.20 5.58 -7.83
N ASP A 68 29.00 4.83 -8.59
CA ASP A 68 28.54 4.03 -9.73
C ASP A 68 28.61 2.52 -9.46
N SER A 69 28.24 1.71 -10.45
CA SER A 69 28.23 0.25 -10.33
C SER A 69 29.61 -0.40 -10.21
N GLY A 70 30.69 0.31 -10.57
CA GLY A 70 32.07 -0.13 -10.39
C GLY A 70 32.58 0.11 -8.96
N ASP A 71 31.99 1.06 -8.24
CA ASP A 71 32.37 1.42 -6.87
C ASP A 71 31.78 0.46 -5.83
N ILE A 72 30.64 -0.19 -6.14
CA ILE A 72 29.91 -1.08 -5.24
C ILE A 72 29.91 -2.51 -5.78
N LYS A 73 30.39 -3.46 -4.98
CA LYS A 73 30.21 -4.88 -5.28
C LYS A 73 28.75 -5.29 -5.08
N ASN A 74 28.24 -6.16 -5.94
CA ASN A 74 26.86 -6.64 -5.87
C ASN A 74 26.49 -7.20 -4.48
N GLY A 75 25.32 -6.82 -3.98
CA GLY A 75 24.80 -7.24 -2.67
C GLY A 75 25.54 -6.67 -1.45
N GLN A 76 26.46 -5.71 -1.62
CA GLN A 76 27.15 -5.11 -0.47
C GLN A 76 26.32 -4.05 0.26
N VAL A 77 25.41 -3.36 -0.42
CA VAL A 77 24.47 -2.45 0.24
C VAL A 77 23.37 -3.28 0.88
N LYS A 78 23.44 -3.42 2.20
CA LYS A 78 22.46 -4.11 3.03
C LYS A 78 21.45 -3.10 3.58
N SER A 79 20.33 -3.60 4.10
CA SER A 79 19.32 -2.73 4.72
C SER A 79 19.88 -1.88 5.87
N ALA A 80 20.91 -2.35 6.59
CA ALA A 80 21.56 -1.58 7.66
C ALA A 80 22.41 -0.40 7.15
N ASP A 81 22.81 -0.41 5.87
CA ASP A 81 23.58 0.67 5.25
C ASP A 81 22.67 1.80 4.76
N ILE A 82 21.37 1.55 4.66
CA ILE A 82 20.34 2.52 4.26
C ILE A 82 19.64 2.99 5.54
N GLY A 83 19.79 4.28 5.86
CA GLY A 83 19.09 4.86 7.00
C GLY A 83 17.57 4.79 6.85
N THR A 84 16.86 4.84 7.98
CA THR A 84 15.40 4.97 7.99
C THR A 84 14.97 6.22 7.20
N GLU A 85 13.91 6.09 6.39
CA GLU A 85 13.33 7.19 5.58
C GLU A 85 14.32 7.84 4.58
N GLN A 86 15.35 7.13 4.14
CA GLN A 86 16.32 7.67 3.16
C GLN A 86 15.97 7.36 1.70
N VAL A 87 15.04 6.44 1.43
CA VAL A 87 14.58 6.13 0.08
C VAL A 87 13.16 6.66 -0.10
N TYR A 88 13.02 7.71 -0.90
CA TYR A 88 11.75 8.34 -1.22
C TYR A 88 11.19 7.79 -2.54
N GLY A 89 9.91 8.04 -2.79
CA GLY A 89 9.25 7.57 -4.02
C GLY A 89 9.91 8.07 -5.31
N ASN A 90 10.54 9.26 -5.30
CA ASN A 90 11.27 9.81 -6.44
C ASN A 90 12.66 9.17 -6.66
N ASP A 91 13.18 8.44 -5.68
CA ASP A 91 14.42 7.67 -5.82
C ASP A 91 14.18 6.33 -6.52
N ILE A 92 12.92 5.89 -6.57
CA ILE A 92 12.48 4.65 -7.21
C ILE A 92 11.87 5.00 -8.56
N LYS A 93 12.43 4.45 -9.64
CA LYS A 93 11.85 4.64 -10.98
C LYS A 93 10.44 4.05 -11.05
N ASN A 94 9.51 4.75 -11.71
CA ASN A 94 8.16 4.24 -11.97
C ASN A 94 8.20 2.84 -12.60
N GLY A 95 7.49 1.89 -11.99
CA GLY A 95 7.42 0.49 -12.42
C GLY A 95 8.65 -0.34 -12.06
N ALA A 96 9.58 0.16 -11.24
CA ALA A 96 10.75 -0.61 -10.78
C ALA A 96 10.39 -1.68 -9.74
N VAL A 97 9.32 -1.47 -8.97
CA VAL A 97 8.80 -2.45 -8.00
C VAL A 97 7.79 -3.34 -8.71
N ALA A 98 8.12 -4.62 -8.85
CA ALA A 98 7.23 -5.65 -9.38
C ALA A 98 6.48 -6.35 -8.26
N SER A 99 5.48 -7.16 -8.61
CA SER A 99 4.72 -7.94 -7.63
C SER A 99 5.59 -8.89 -6.81
N ALA A 100 6.66 -9.43 -7.40
CA ALA A 100 7.59 -10.32 -6.71
C ALA A 100 8.45 -9.63 -5.62
N ASP A 101 8.53 -8.29 -5.66
CA ASP A 101 9.28 -7.50 -4.67
C ASP A 101 8.43 -7.20 -3.43
N VAL A 102 7.12 -7.43 -3.48
CA VAL A 102 6.17 -7.19 -2.39
C VAL A 102 5.66 -8.53 -1.87
N ALA A 103 5.79 -8.78 -0.57
CA ALA A 103 5.29 -10.00 0.02
C ALA A 103 3.75 -10.04 -0.01
N ASP A 104 3.18 -11.21 -0.30
CA ASP A 104 1.74 -11.38 -0.37
C ASP A 104 1.07 -10.97 0.96
N ASN A 105 0.01 -10.16 0.86
CA ASN A 105 -0.75 -9.62 1.99
C ASN A 105 0.04 -8.70 2.94
N SER A 106 1.24 -8.24 2.57
CA SER A 106 2.03 -7.36 3.45
C SER A 106 1.55 -5.91 3.44
N LEU A 107 0.87 -5.48 2.39
CA LEU A 107 0.31 -4.13 2.29
C LEU A 107 -1.07 -4.09 2.94
N THR A 108 -1.23 -3.19 3.89
CA THR A 108 -2.47 -2.93 4.63
C THR A 108 -3.04 -1.56 4.26
N GLY A 109 -4.21 -1.21 4.81
CA GLY A 109 -4.80 0.11 4.58
C GLY A 109 -3.92 1.27 5.06
N THR A 110 -3.04 1.07 6.04
CA THR A 110 -2.12 2.13 6.47
C THR A 110 -1.02 2.42 5.46
N ASP A 111 -0.71 1.46 4.58
CA ASP A 111 0.33 1.58 3.56
C ASP A 111 -0.20 2.20 2.27
N ILE A 112 -1.53 2.26 2.11
CA ILE A 112 -2.19 2.61 0.85
C ILE A 112 -3.15 3.77 1.11
N LYS A 113 -2.99 4.86 0.36
CA LYS A 113 -4.03 5.90 0.31
C LYS A 113 -5.21 5.39 -0.51
N GLU A 114 -6.19 4.75 0.11
CA GLU A 114 -7.29 4.07 -0.60
C GLU A 114 -8.13 5.03 -1.43
N SER A 115 -8.29 6.27 -0.96
CA SER A 115 -8.98 7.34 -1.71
C SER A 115 -8.33 7.71 -3.05
N ALA A 116 -7.04 7.40 -3.23
CA ALA A 116 -6.32 7.64 -4.49
C ALA A 116 -6.40 6.43 -5.44
N LEU A 117 -6.91 5.28 -4.99
CA LEU A 117 -7.08 4.11 -5.84
C LEU A 117 -8.28 4.33 -6.77
N SER A 118 -8.01 4.39 -8.07
CA SER A 118 -9.03 4.17 -9.07
C SER A 118 -9.14 2.66 -9.30
N ILE A 119 -10.05 2.00 -8.58
CA ILE A 119 -10.33 0.58 -8.78
C ILE A 119 -11.34 0.45 -9.92
N PRO A 120 -10.95 -0.01 -11.12
CA PRO A 120 -11.91 -0.26 -12.18
C PRO A 120 -12.84 -1.40 -11.76
N GLY A 121 -14.09 -1.38 -12.23
CA GLY A 121 -15.05 -2.45 -11.92
C GLY A 121 -14.54 -3.86 -12.27
N SER A 122 -13.66 -3.98 -13.27
CA SER A 122 -13.01 -5.24 -13.66
C SER A 122 -12.04 -5.81 -12.62
N ALA A 123 -11.57 -4.99 -11.67
CA ALA A 123 -10.76 -5.46 -10.54
C ALA A 123 -11.61 -6.07 -9.42
N ILE A 124 -12.93 -5.88 -9.46
CA ILE A 124 -13.87 -6.53 -8.55
C ILE A 124 -14.19 -7.90 -9.15
N ILE A 125 -13.57 -8.95 -8.61
CA ILE A 125 -13.83 -10.33 -9.02
C ILE A 125 -15.19 -10.82 -8.50
N ASP A 126 -15.70 -11.89 -9.11
CA ASP A 126 -16.96 -12.51 -8.70
C ASP A 126 -16.96 -12.85 -7.21
N ASN A 127 -18.07 -12.55 -6.52
CA ASN A 127 -18.24 -12.73 -5.08
C ASN A 127 -17.27 -11.93 -4.20
N ALA A 128 -16.52 -10.97 -4.74
CA ALA A 128 -15.66 -10.11 -3.92
C ALA A 128 -16.46 -9.25 -2.94
N ILE A 129 -17.66 -8.81 -3.30
CA ILE A 129 -18.55 -8.02 -2.45
C ILE A 129 -19.65 -8.92 -1.90
N THR A 130 -19.43 -9.46 -0.71
CA THR A 130 -20.43 -10.22 0.05
C THR A 130 -21.28 -9.29 0.90
N GLY A 131 -22.43 -9.76 1.39
CA GLY A 131 -23.27 -8.98 2.32
C GLY A 131 -22.51 -8.38 3.51
N ALA A 132 -21.56 -9.11 4.11
CA ALA A 132 -20.74 -8.61 5.22
C ALA A 132 -19.81 -7.43 4.87
N ARG A 133 -19.57 -7.16 3.57
CA ARG A 133 -18.77 -6.03 3.08
C ARG A 133 -19.64 -4.83 2.69
N VAL A 134 -20.96 -4.97 2.75
CA VAL A 134 -21.93 -3.91 2.51
C VAL A 134 -22.46 -3.46 3.85
N ALA A 135 -22.41 -2.16 4.13
CA ALA A 135 -22.96 -1.65 5.38
C ALA A 135 -24.49 -1.69 5.35
N ASP A 136 -25.12 -2.10 6.44
CA ASP A 136 -26.57 -2.21 6.52
C ASP A 136 -27.23 -0.86 6.24
N GLY A 137 -28.19 -0.85 5.30
CA GLY A 137 -28.89 0.35 4.87
C GLY A 137 -28.09 1.30 3.98
N SER A 138 -26.85 0.97 3.59
CA SER A 138 -26.04 1.83 2.71
C SER A 138 -26.48 1.78 1.25
N LEU A 139 -27.19 0.73 0.85
CA LEU A 139 -27.78 0.62 -0.49
C LEU A 139 -29.23 1.08 -0.45
N THR A 140 -29.51 2.12 -1.24
CA THR A 140 -30.83 2.73 -1.40
C THR A 140 -31.36 2.47 -2.80
N GLY A 141 -32.62 2.86 -3.05
CA GLY A 141 -33.19 2.79 -4.39
C GLY A 141 -32.43 3.64 -5.43
N ALA A 142 -31.65 4.64 -5.01
CA ALA A 142 -30.84 5.45 -5.92
C ALA A 142 -29.57 4.72 -6.40
N ASP A 143 -29.10 3.72 -5.64
CA ASP A 143 -27.94 2.90 -5.96
C ASP A 143 -28.29 1.73 -6.89
N LEU A 144 -29.60 1.47 -7.06
CA LEU A 144 -30.13 0.40 -7.90
C LEU A 144 -30.61 0.96 -9.23
N GLY A 145 -30.20 0.31 -10.33
CA GLY A 145 -30.69 0.65 -11.65
C GLY A 145 -32.19 0.36 -11.78
N ALA A 146 -32.90 1.16 -12.57
CA ALA A 146 -34.31 0.90 -12.84
C ALA A 146 -34.48 -0.49 -13.49
N GLY A 147 -35.33 -1.32 -12.89
CA GLY A 147 -35.61 -2.67 -13.38
C GLY A 147 -34.53 -3.71 -13.09
N THR A 148 -33.48 -3.40 -12.32
CA THR A 148 -32.46 -4.41 -11.95
C THR A 148 -32.90 -5.33 -10.83
N VAL A 149 -33.89 -4.91 -10.02
CA VAL A 149 -34.56 -5.78 -9.04
C VAL A 149 -35.93 -6.14 -9.62
N THR A 150 -36.08 -7.40 -10.01
CA THR A 150 -37.32 -8.01 -10.50
C THR A 150 -38.02 -8.79 -9.40
N SER A 151 -39.20 -9.35 -9.70
CA SER A 151 -39.95 -10.15 -8.73
C SER A 151 -39.19 -11.40 -8.25
N SER A 152 -38.23 -11.89 -9.04
CA SER A 152 -37.43 -13.07 -8.66
C SER A 152 -36.39 -12.78 -7.58
N GLU A 153 -35.90 -11.54 -7.48
CA GLU A 153 -34.95 -11.11 -6.44
C GLU A 153 -35.62 -10.72 -5.13
N LEU A 154 -36.94 -10.49 -5.10
CA LEU A 154 -37.66 -10.13 -3.87
C LEU A 154 -37.81 -11.32 -2.92
N GLY A 155 -37.84 -12.55 -3.46
CA GLY A 155 -38.08 -13.78 -2.70
C GLY A 155 -39.41 -14.45 -3.08
N THR A 156 -39.83 -15.43 -2.28
CA THR A 156 -41.08 -16.18 -2.57
C THR A 156 -42.29 -15.32 -2.21
N ILE A 157 -43.15 -15.06 -3.19
CA ILE A 157 -44.44 -14.38 -2.98
C ILE A 157 -45.55 -15.44 -3.00
N THR A 158 -46.28 -15.57 -1.90
CA THR A 158 -47.45 -16.46 -1.81
C THR A 158 -48.74 -15.66 -1.82
N THR A 159 -49.78 -16.19 -2.48
CA THR A 159 -51.12 -15.59 -2.42
C THR A 159 -51.94 -16.30 -1.36
N ARG A 160 -52.58 -15.53 -0.49
CA ARG A 160 -53.50 -16.04 0.53
C ARG A 160 -54.85 -15.38 0.37
N ASN A 161 -55.91 -16.16 0.59
CA ASN A 161 -57.27 -15.73 0.36
C ASN A 161 -58.12 -15.95 1.61
N GLY A 162 -59.15 -15.12 1.77
CA GLY A 162 -60.23 -15.39 2.71
C GLY A 162 -61.56 -14.90 2.13
N THR A 163 -62.61 -15.66 2.38
CA THR A 163 -63.93 -15.43 1.79
C THR A 163 -64.94 -15.14 2.88
N ALA A 164 -65.78 -14.13 2.64
CA ALA A 164 -66.93 -13.81 3.48
C ALA A 164 -68.20 -13.86 2.64
N THR A 165 -69.29 -14.37 3.24
CA THR A 165 -70.61 -14.33 2.61
C THR A 165 -71.31 -13.04 3.01
N VAL A 166 -71.80 -12.29 2.02
CA VAL A 166 -72.59 -11.09 2.21
C VAL A 166 -74.05 -11.44 1.95
N ILE A 167 -74.91 -11.38 2.96
CA ILE A 167 -76.35 -11.63 2.81
C ILE A 167 -77.00 -10.43 2.11
N THR A 168 -78.05 -10.67 1.32
CA THR A 168 -78.84 -9.62 0.67
C THR A 168 -79.21 -8.49 1.61
N GLY A 169 -79.05 -7.25 1.13
CA GLY A 169 -79.32 -6.01 1.86
C GLY A 169 -78.28 -5.64 2.91
N ASN A 170 -77.20 -6.41 3.07
CA ASN A 170 -76.18 -6.19 4.10
C ASN A 170 -74.78 -5.94 3.53
N SER A 171 -73.89 -5.49 4.40
CA SER A 171 -72.45 -5.42 4.14
C SER A 171 -71.69 -6.46 4.96
N ASN A 172 -70.65 -7.05 4.39
CA ASN A 172 -69.72 -7.89 5.12
C ASN A 172 -68.29 -7.72 4.59
N THR A 173 -67.30 -8.08 5.40
CA THR A 173 -65.88 -7.92 5.10
C THR A 173 -65.18 -9.28 5.03
N ALA A 174 -64.47 -9.52 3.95
CA ALA A 174 -63.52 -10.61 3.83
C ALA A 174 -62.11 -10.16 4.24
N TYR A 175 -61.39 -11.05 4.91
CA TYR A 175 -60.03 -10.81 5.38
C TYR A 175 -59.08 -11.88 4.82
N ALA A 176 -57.94 -11.46 4.31
CA ALA A 176 -56.86 -12.33 3.89
C ALA A 176 -55.58 -11.92 4.64
N LEU A 177 -55.01 -12.84 5.42
CA LEU A 177 -53.87 -12.57 6.30
C LEU A 177 -52.64 -13.34 5.82
N CYS A 178 -51.49 -12.68 5.89
CA CYS A 178 -50.19 -13.31 5.80
C CYS A 178 -49.85 -14.05 7.10
N LEU A 179 -49.03 -15.10 7.00
CA LEU A 179 -48.58 -15.83 8.18
C LEU A 179 -47.55 -15.02 8.98
N SER A 180 -47.26 -15.50 10.18
CA SER A 180 -46.16 -14.98 10.99
C SER A 180 -44.84 -15.12 10.23
N GLY A 181 -44.06 -14.04 10.20
CA GLY A 181 -42.80 -13.94 9.45
C GLY A 181 -42.95 -13.45 8.01
N GLU A 182 -44.14 -13.54 7.40
CA GLU A 182 -44.36 -12.98 6.06
C GLU A 182 -44.62 -11.46 6.12
N THR A 183 -44.52 -10.77 4.99
CA THR A 183 -44.88 -9.35 4.84
C THR A 183 -45.92 -9.16 3.74
N ALA A 184 -47.05 -8.53 4.07
CA ALA A 184 -48.06 -8.14 3.09
C ALA A 184 -47.51 -7.02 2.19
N ILE A 185 -47.40 -7.29 0.89
CA ILE A 185 -46.86 -6.34 -0.11
C ILE A 185 -47.94 -5.80 -1.06
N GLY A 186 -49.15 -6.33 -0.98
CA GLY A 186 -50.29 -5.91 -1.78
C GLY A 186 -51.45 -6.87 -1.67
N GLY A 187 -52.55 -6.59 -2.34
CA GLY A 187 -53.73 -7.45 -2.32
C GLY A 187 -54.88 -6.89 -3.14
N GLY A 188 -56.05 -7.50 -2.97
CA GLY A 188 -57.26 -7.11 -3.67
C GLY A 188 -58.45 -7.98 -3.29
N PHE A 189 -59.45 -7.99 -4.17
CA PHE A 189 -60.62 -8.85 -4.01
C PHE A 189 -61.06 -9.45 -5.34
N GLN A 190 -61.81 -10.54 -5.25
CA GLN A 190 -62.52 -11.19 -6.35
C GLN A 190 -63.99 -11.33 -5.96
N ASN A 191 -64.89 -11.04 -6.90
CA ASN A 191 -66.32 -11.29 -6.77
C ASN A 191 -66.75 -12.38 -7.77
N ASN A 192 -67.35 -13.46 -7.26
CA ASN A 192 -67.80 -14.58 -8.09
C ASN A 192 -69.22 -14.38 -8.64
N ALA A 193 -69.85 -13.21 -8.41
CA ALA A 193 -71.21 -12.93 -8.85
C ALA A 193 -71.30 -11.63 -9.66
N TYR A 194 -71.85 -11.76 -10.86
CA TYR A 194 -72.21 -10.65 -11.73
C TYR A 194 -73.62 -10.17 -11.35
N GLY A 195 -73.73 -8.90 -10.94
CA GLY A 195 -75.03 -8.24 -10.69
C GLY A 195 -75.45 -8.19 -9.23
N GLY A 196 -75.02 -7.13 -8.53
CA GLY A 196 -75.57 -6.73 -7.21
C GLY A 196 -74.59 -6.80 -6.04
N LEU A 197 -73.39 -7.36 -6.20
CA LEU A 197 -72.34 -7.22 -5.19
C LEU A 197 -71.47 -5.99 -5.49
N HIS A 198 -71.45 -5.04 -4.58
CA HIS A 198 -70.72 -3.78 -4.71
C HIS A 198 -69.57 -3.74 -3.69
N ALA A 199 -68.33 -3.71 -4.17
CA ALA A 199 -67.18 -3.49 -3.28
C ALA A 199 -67.22 -2.05 -2.75
N ALA A 200 -67.28 -1.91 -1.43
CA ALA A 200 -67.30 -0.63 -0.74
C ALA A 200 -65.90 -0.17 -0.33
N ALA A 201 -65.01 -1.12 0.01
CA ALA A 201 -63.64 -0.83 0.38
C ALA A 201 -62.73 -2.03 0.05
N SER A 202 -61.50 -1.76 -0.36
CA SER A 202 -60.46 -2.78 -0.57
C SER A 202 -59.12 -2.14 -0.31
N HIS A 203 -58.48 -2.50 0.80
CA HIS A 203 -57.21 -1.91 1.20
C HIS A 203 -56.42 -2.81 2.13
N MET A 204 -55.14 -2.50 2.28
CA MET A 204 -54.27 -3.12 3.26
C MET A 204 -54.73 -2.79 4.68
N MET A 205 -54.68 -3.77 5.58
CA MET A 205 -55.19 -3.62 6.93
C MET A 205 -54.27 -2.70 7.74
N VAL A 206 -54.86 -1.73 8.47
CA VAL A 206 -54.09 -0.88 9.38
C VAL A 206 -53.81 -1.66 10.65
N GLY A 207 -52.54 -1.89 10.97
CA GLY A 207 -52.12 -2.62 12.17
C GLY A 207 -52.22 -4.16 12.06
N ALA A 208 -52.46 -4.70 10.87
CA ALA A 208 -52.42 -6.14 10.63
C ALA A 208 -51.72 -6.48 9.31
N ASN A 209 -51.14 -7.68 9.25
CA ASN A 209 -50.37 -8.15 8.10
C ASN A 209 -51.31 -8.81 7.07
N GLY A 210 -52.11 -8.02 6.37
CA GLY A 210 -53.14 -8.57 5.49
C GLY A 210 -53.90 -7.54 4.68
N TRP A 211 -54.87 -8.06 3.93
CA TRP A 211 -55.79 -7.31 3.10
C TRP A 211 -57.22 -7.51 3.57
N GLN A 212 -58.04 -6.45 3.49
CA GLN A 212 -59.47 -6.54 3.74
C GLN A 212 -60.27 -6.01 2.56
N ALA A 213 -61.42 -6.64 2.31
CA ALA A 213 -62.35 -6.22 1.27
C ALA A 213 -63.78 -6.25 1.81
N THR A 214 -64.43 -5.09 1.83
CA THR A 214 -65.83 -4.93 2.27
C THR A 214 -66.72 -4.83 1.05
N ALA A 215 -67.83 -5.56 1.05
CA ALA A 215 -68.85 -5.45 0.02
C ALA A 215 -70.26 -5.35 0.60
N TYR A 216 -71.11 -4.62 -0.12
CA TYR A 216 -72.56 -4.56 0.07
C TYR A 216 -73.26 -5.43 -0.98
N ASN A 217 -74.23 -6.24 -0.57
CA ASN A 217 -74.97 -7.12 -1.47
C ASN A 217 -76.38 -6.60 -1.74
N ALA A 218 -76.57 -5.95 -2.89
CA ALA A 218 -77.85 -5.56 -3.47
C ALA A 218 -78.52 -6.66 -4.32
N SER A 219 -77.91 -7.85 -4.44
CA SER A 219 -78.47 -8.95 -5.23
C SER A 219 -79.54 -9.72 -4.45
N GLN A 220 -80.32 -10.53 -5.16
CA GLN A 220 -81.41 -11.33 -4.57
C GLN A 220 -80.91 -12.55 -3.76
N ASN A 221 -79.61 -12.88 -3.83
CA ASN A 221 -79.02 -14.05 -3.17
C ASN A 221 -77.80 -13.69 -2.34
N ALA A 222 -77.56 -14.44 -1.26
CA ALA A 222 -76.29 -14.35 -0.53
C ALA A 222 -75.11 -14.67 -1.46
N THR A 223 -74.07 -13.83 -1.42
CA THR A 223 -72.96 -13.86 -2.37
C THR A 223 -71.63 -13.77 -1.63
N GLY A 224 -70.62 -14.54 -2.09
CA GLY A 224 -69.27 -14.49 -1.54
C GLY A 224 -68.43 -13.35 -2.11
N ILE A 225 -67.70 -12.65 -1.24
CA ILE A 225 -66.54 -11.82 -1.59
C ILE A 225 -65.27 -12.52 -1.10
N THR A 226 -64.26 -12.60 -1.96
CA THR A 226 -62.95 -13.17 -1.59
C THR A 226 -61.91 -12.05 -1.58
N ALA A 227 -61.32 -11.77 -0.43
CA ALA A 227 -60.12 -10.95 -0.34
C ALA A 227 -58.89 -11.83 -0.66
N TYR A 228 -57.88 -11.26 -1.29
CA TYR A 228 -56.57 -11.89 -1.45
C TYR A 228 -55.45 -10.93 -1.05
N VAL A 229 -54.34 -11.48 -0.56
CA VAL A 229 -53.13 -10.76 -0.20
C VAL A 229 -51.91 -11.46 -0.79
N TYR A 230 -50.94 -10.68 -1.26
CA TYR A 230 -49.61 -11.14 -1.65
C TYR A 230 -48.67 -11.02 -0.45
N CYS A 231 -48.11 -12.15 -0.04
CA CYS A 231 -47.28 -12.29 1.15
C CYS A 231 -45.85 -12.64 0.72
N LEU A 232 -44.92 -11.73 1.01
CA LEU A 232 -43.49 -11.97 0.83
C LEU A 232 -42.98 -12.83 1.99
N ALA A 233 -42.31 -13.93 1.68
CA ALA A 233 -41.63 -14.75 2.68
C ALA A 233 -40.49 -13.99 3.38
N PRO A 234 -40.15 -14.36 4.63
CA PRO A 234 -39.01 -13.79 5.35
C PRO A 234 -37.65 -14.11 4.70
#